data_AF-A0A179F3Q8-F1
#
_entry.id   AF-A0A179F3Q8-F1
#
_cell.length_a   1.000
_cell.length_b   1.000
_cell.length_c   1.000
_cell.angle_alpha   90.00
_cell.angle_beta   90.00
_cell.angle_gamma   90.00
#
_symmetry.space_group_name_H-M   'P 1'
#
loop_
_entity.id
_entity.type
_entity.pdbx_description
1 polymer ?
#
loop_
_entity_poly.entity_id
_entity_poly.type
_entity_poly.pdbx_seq_one_letter_code
_entity_poly.pdbx_strand_id
1 'polypeptide(L)'
;MNRRPRRQHRDKRLFRVFQANVGKNGPSHDCALALADAERHEVILLQEPWTQVRDSRYLTKTHPAYDTYSPVSTWEDIDTRPRVMTYIRRGARLLADQQRPALSRDILWLVVNGVTLVNVYREPNLDTALEVLFAWPIPSQCIIAGDFNARHHTWQIGPSRGHGGIIAEWAAENDLDLLNPINTPTNAHGNTIDLAFSNILLAEATVEDHLATSSDHFTLSISLPALKPATLPPGKILLASDEELKRFTELVVLGATIIPQAATTAADLDRLADAIIDLIQSAARAAGRRSQRRPRKAPWWNEECAASVAELRCIRRAFPLGFNRDVQLARRDLRRVVRRAKRAYWRELIDGVRSDKDVFKITRWLKRPGVFRPPPLQVGETIIETQIGKPRPYDTLLSSAELQKTTSPTPGRRQKTPYPSPSRPRSPLRKSKTLCCAQATRRQGRTTSRYACSERHGPLYAATSNAYIRGAWLLATTL
;
A
#
# COMPACT_ATOMS: atom_id res chain seq x y z
N MET A 1 23.27 46.24 -0.37
CA MET A 1 22.95 45.35 0.77
C MET A 1 22.48 44.00 0.26
N ASN A 2 23.36 42.99 0.27
CA ASN A 2 23.06 41.63 -0.15
C ASN A 2 22.15 40.93 0.89
N ARG A 3 20.86 40.77 0.59
CA ARG A 3 19.97 39.92 1.38
C ARG A 3 20.28 38.46 1.09
N ARG A 4 21.15 37.86 1.91
CA ARG A 4 21.26 36.39 2.01
C ARG A 4 19.88 35.82 2.36
N PRO A 5 19.40 34.76 1.70
CA PRO A 5 18.17 34.11 2.11
C PRO A 5 18.38 33.54 3.53
N ARG A 6 17.46 33.89 4.45
CA ARG A 6 17.39 33.30 5.79
C ARG A 6 17.43 31.78 5.65
N ARG A 7 18.52 31.15 6.11
CA ARG A 7 18.51 29.73 6.46
C ARG A 7 17.39 29.56 7.48
N GLN A 8 16.26 28.99 7.06
CA GLN A 8 15.29 28.46 8.01
C GLN A 8 16.07 27.51 8.91
N HIS A 9 16.15 27.87 10.20
CA HIS A 9 16.59 26.97 11.24
C HIS A 9 15.83 25.65 11.04
N ARG A 10 16.53 24.57 10.72
CA ARG A 10 15.99 23.20 10.76
C ARG A 10 15.84 22.82 12.23
N ASP A 11 15.02 23.56 12.96
CA ASP A 11 14.62 23.15 14.29
C ASP A 11 13.87 21.83 14.15
N LYS A 12 14.20 20.92 15.07
CA LYS A 12 13.90 19.49 15.10
C LYS A 12 12.42 19.23 14.81
N ARG A 13 12.07 19.00 13.54
CA ARG A 13 10.71 18.68 13.13
C ARG A 13 10.24 17.41 13.86
N LEU A 14 9.17 17.54 14.63
CA LEU A 14 8.52 16.44 15.35
C LEU A 14 8.21 15.29 14.40
N PHE A 15 8.28 14.07 14.92
CA PHE A 15 7.82 12.88 14.20
C PHE A 15 6.32 12.74 14.43
N ARG A 16 5.53 12.74 13.36
CA ARG A 16 4.06 12.77 13.45
C ARG A 16 3.43 11.50 12.93
N VAL A 17 2.49 10.99 13.71
CA VAL A 17 1.69 9.81 13.40
C VAL A 17 0.23 10.23 13.26
N PHE A 18 -0.37 9.91 12.12
CA PHE A 18 -1.78 10.11 11.83
C PHE A 18 -2.54 8.86 12.24
N GLN A 19 -3.50 8.94 13.16
CA GLN A 19 -4.35 7.80 13.54
C GLN A 19 -5.81 8.09 13.17
N ALA A 20 -6.46 7.14 12.50
CA ALA A 20 -7.89 7.26 12.17
C ALA A 20 -8.54 5.90 11.83
N ASN A 21 -9.76 5.71 12.32
CA ASN A 21 -10.67 4.68 11.85
C ASN A 21 -11.48 5.20 10.64
N VAL A 22 -11.45 4.46 9.52
CA VAL A 22 -12.13 4.86 8.27
C VAL A 22 -13.40 4.08 7.95
N GLY A 23 -13.86 3.21 8.86
CA GLY A 23 -15.16 2.53 8.77
C GLY A 23 -15.33 1.66 7.52
N LYS A 24 -14.26 0.99 7.07
CA LYS A 24 -14.17 0.26 5.78
C LYS A 24 -14.54 1.10 4.56
N ASN A 25 -14.61 2.43 4.65
CA ASN A 25 -15.08 3.28 3.56
C ASN A 25 -13.93 3.69 2.64
N GLY A 26 -13.98 3.26 1.37
CA GLY A 26 -12.92 3.55 0.39
C GLY A 26 -12.59 5.04 0.23
N PRO A 27 -13.57 5.94 0.06
CA PRO A 27 -13.33 7.38 0.00
C PRO A 27 -12.79 7.99 1.29
N SER A 28 -13.26 7.58 2.48
CA SER A 28 -12.65 7.99 3.76
C SER A 28 -11.19 7.57 3.84
N HIS A 29 -10.87 6.34 3.42
CA HIS A 29 -9.52 5.82 3.36
C HIS A 29 -8.64 6.66 2.42
N ASP A 30 -9.08 6.88 1.18
CA ASP A 30 -8.37 7.75 0.23
C ASP A 30 -8.14 9.17 0.78
N CYS A 31 -9.15 9.74 1.42
CA CYS A 31 -9.07 11.06 2.06
C CYS A 31 -8.03 11.06 3.19
N ALA A 32 -8.02 10.05 4.07
CA ALA A 32 -7.05 9.93 5.16
C ALA A 32 -5.61 9.95 4.64
N LEU A 33 -5.31 9.17 3.59
CA LEU A 33 -3.97 9.12 3.01
C LEU A 33 -3.55 10.45 2.36
N ALA A 34 -4.49 11.16 1.72
CA ALA A 34 -4.22 12.44 1.08
C ALA A 34 -4.00 13.55 2.10
N LEU A 35 -4.82 13.62 3.16
CA LEU A 35 -4.67 14.59 4.25
C LEU A 35 -3.37 14.36 5.03
N ALA A 36 -3.03 13.09 5.29
CA ALA A 36 -1.75 12.75 5.90
C ALA A 36 -0.55 13.24 5.07
N ASP A 37 -0.57 13.09 3.73
CA ASP A 37 0.52 13.60 2.88
C ASP A 37 0.57 15.13 2.85
N ALA A 38 -0.60 15.78 2.75
CA ALA A 38 -0.73 17.24 2.75
C ALA A 38 -0.09 17.84 4.01
N GLU A 39 -0.43 17.29 5.17
CA GLU A 39 0.14 17.66 6.47
C GLU A 39 1.42 16.89 6.81
N ARG A 40 2.01 16.20 5.83
CA ARG A 40 3.36 15.63 5.90
C ARG A 40 3.59 14.62 7.05
N HIS A 41 2.57 13.89 7.49
CA HIS A 41 2.70 12.86 8.52
C HIS A 41 3.66 11.75 8.08
N GLU A 42 4.53 11.33 9.00
CA GLU A 42 5.55 10.31 8.76
C GLU A 42 4.96 8.90 8.75
N VAL A 43 3.97 8.65 9.61
CA VAL A 43 3.27 7.36 9.73
C VAL A 43 1.76 7.57 9.76
N ILE A 44 1.01 6.61 9.21
CA ILE A 44 -0.45 6.54 9.29
C ILE A 44 -0.84 5.20 9.91
N LEU A 45 -1.54 5.22 11.04
CA LEU A 45 -2.16 4.08 11.69
C LEU A 45 -3.65 4.09 11.35
N LEU A 46 -4.07 3.26 10.41
CA LEU A 46 -5.44 3.22 9.94
C LEU A 46 -6.17 1.99 10.49
N GLN A 47 -7.35 2.20 11.08
CA GLN A 47 -8.26 1.14 11.51
C GLN A 47 -9.42 1.00 10.53
N GLU A 48 -9.99 -0.20 10.46
CA GLU A 48 -11.01 -0.61 9.50
C GLU A 48 -10.71 -0.17 8.05
N PRO A 49 -9.55 -0.56 7.48
CA PRO A 49 -9.21 -0.16 6.12
C PRO A 49 -10.21 -0.76 5.11
N TRP A 50 -10.56 0.00 4.09
CA TRP A 50 -11.22 -0.56 2.91
C TRP A 50 -10.31 -1.60 2.24
N THR A 51 -10.83 -2.81 2.04
CA THR A 51 -10.14 -3.90 1.33
C THR A 51 -11.10 -4.64 0.40
N GLN A 52 -10.54 -5.33 -0.60
CA GLN A 52 -11.29 -6.18 -1.51
C GLN A 52 -10.43 -7.32 -2.06
N VAL A 53 -11.04 -8.47 -2.34
CA VAL A 53 -10.42 -9.57 -3.10
C VAL A 53 -10.95 -9.53 -4.53
N ARG A 54 -10.05 -9.55 -5.53
CA ARG A 54 -10.43 -9.58 -6.94
C ARG A 54 -9.36 -10.26 -7.80
N ASP A 55 -9.76 -11.23 -8.61
CA ASP A 55 -8.85 -12.00 -9.48
C ASP A 55 -7.63 -12.55 -8.71
N SER A 56 -7.87 -13.15 -7.55
CA SER A 56 -6.82 -13.65 -6.62
C SER A 56 -5.83 -12.58 -6.14
N ARG A 57 -6.22 -11.29 -6.20
CA ARG A 57 -5.44 -10.17 -5.65
C ARG A 57 -6.13 -9.58 -4.45
N TYR A 58 -5.30 -9.29 -3.44
CA TYR A 58 -5.68 -8.62 -2.21
C TYR A 58 -5.47 -7.11 -2.37
N LEU A 59 -6.56 -6.36 -2.44
CA LEU A 59 -6.58 -4.94 -2.77
C LEU A 59 -6.89 -4.08 -1.54
N THR A 60 -6.29 -2.89 -1.51
CA THR A 60 -6.56 -1.82 -0.55
C THR A 60 -6.30 -0.46 -1.20
N LYS A 61 -6.64 0.65 -0.53
CA LYS A 61 -6.25 1.98 -0.98
C LYS A 61 -4.76 2.23 -0.73
N THR A 62 -4.13 2.93 -1.67
CA THR A 62 -2.70 3.23 -1.65
C THR A 62 -2.46 4.68 -2.03
N HIS A 63 -1.34 5.23 -1.57
CA HIS A 63 -0.94 6.60 -1.88
C HIS A 63 0.52 6.64 -2.35
N PRO A 64 0.87 7.41 -3.41
CA PRO A 64 2.23 7.41 -3.95
C PRO A 64 3.32 7.87 -2.96
N ALA A 65 2.95 8.64 -1.94
CA ALA A 65 3.85 9.08 -0.88
C ALA A 65 4.18 8.01 0.18
N TYR A 66 3.45 6.89 0.23
CA TYR A 66 3.58 5.93 1.33
C TYR A 66 3.88 4.50 0.84
N ASP A 67 4.59 3.75 1.68
CA ASP A 67 4.68 2.29 1.62
C ASP A 67 3.62 1.68 2.55
N THR A 68 2.95 0.63 2.10
CA THR A 68 1.82 0.02 2.82
C THR A 68 2.25 -1.28 3.51
N TYR A 69 1.84 -1.43 4.77
CA TYR A 69 2.07 -2.62 5.58
C TYR A 69 0.73 -3.20 6.03
N SER A 70 0.63 -4.53 5.98
CA SER A 70 -0.57 -5.29 6.35
C SER A 70 -0.21 -6.34 7.39
N PRO A 71 -1.04 -6.57 8.41
CA PRO A 71 -0.80 -7.63 9.39
C PRO A 71 -0.98 -9.03 8.79
N VAL A 72 -1.83 -9.18 7.77
CA VAL A 72 -2.02 -10.45 7.05
C VAL A 72 -1.60 -10.33 5.58
N SER A 73 -1.07 -11.42 5.04
CA SER A 73 -0.54 -11.48 3.66
C SER A 73 -1.60 -11.88 2.63
N THR A 74 -2.67 -12.54 3.08
CA THR A 74 -3.75 -13.11 2.26
C THR A 74 -5.07 -13.01 3.03
N TRP A 75 -6.18 -12.85 2.31
CA TRP A 75 -7.53 -12.89 2.89
C TRP A 75 -8.57 -13.18 1.82
N GLU A 76 -9.63 -13.87 2.17
CA GLU A 76 -10.66 -14.30 1.22
C GLU A 76 -11.97 -13.55 1.42
N ASP A 77 -12.23 -13.10 2.65
CA ASP A 77 -13.54 -12.61 3.09
C ASP A 77 -13.44 -11.55 4.21
N ILE A 78 -14.59 -11.27 4.83
CA ILE A 78 -14.73 -10.33 5.93
C ILE A 78 -14.08 -10.83 7.24
N ASP A 79 -13.86 -12.13 7.38
CA ASP A 79 -13.36 -12.79 8.59
C ASP A 79 -11.83 -12.96 8.58
N THR A 80 -11.23 -12.84 7.40
CA THR A 80 -9.77 -12.97 7.21
C THR A 80 -9.09 -11.65 6.84
N ARG A 81 -9.81 -10.65 6.31
CA ARG A 81 -9.23 -9.36 5.88
C ARG A 81 -8.53 -8.59 7.01
N PRO A 82 -7.48 -7.79 6.77
CA PRO A 82 -6.90 -6.97 7.84
C PRO A 82 -7.92 -5.97 8.40
N ARG A 83 -7.93 -5.76 9.72
CA ARG A 83 -8.69 -4.68 10.39
C ARG A 83 -7.85 -3.46 10.70
N VAL A 84 -6.53 -3.55 10.51
CA VAL A 84 -5.59 -2.44 10.59
C VAL A 84 -4.65 -2.42 9.38
N MET A 85 -4.21 -1.23 8.98
CA MET A 85 -3.12 -1.03 8.02
C MET A 85 -2.25 0.13 8.46
N THR A 86 -0.94 0.00 8.24
CA THR A 86 0.01 1.06 8.56
C THR A 86 0.73 1.53 7.29
N TYR A 87 0.86 2.84 7.14
CA TYR A 87 1.49 3.48 5.99
C TYR A 87 2.70 4.28 6.43
N ILE A 88 3.86 4.03 5.81
CA ILE A 88 5.13 4.70 6.14
C ILE A 88 5.54 5.63 5.02
N ARG A 89 5.83 6.89 5.35
CA ARG A 89 6.16 7.90 4.35
C ARG A 89 7.49 7.59 3.66
N ARG A 90 7.49 7.61 2.33
CA ARG A 90 8.68 7.46 1.50
C ARG A 90 9.58 8.68 1.61
N GLY A 91 10.89 8.46 1.55
CA GLY A 91 11.89 9.52 1.42
C GLY A 91 12.12 10.37 2.68
N ALA A 92 11.51 9.99 3.81
CA ALA A 92 11.66 10.67 5.08
C ALA A 92 12.83 10.15 5.95
N ARG A 93 13.76 9.36 5.35
CA ARG A 93 14.84 8.65 6.09
C ARG A 93 14.27 7.81 7.24
N LEU A 94 13.17 7.13 6.94
CA LEU A 94 12.51 6.17 7.81
C LEU A 94 12.90 4.77 7.36
N LEU A 95 13.48 4.01 8.28
CA LEU A 95 13.65 2.57 8.16
C LEU A 95 12.54 1.93 8.97
N ALA A 96 11.68 1.14 8.30
CA ALA A 96 10.50 0.53 8.90
C ALA A 96 10.55 -0.99 8.72
N ASP A 97 10.64 -1.68 9.85
CA ASP A 97 10.70 -3.13 9.97
C ASP A 97 9.41 -3.63 10.60
N GLN A 98 8.69 -4.49 9.88
CA GLN A 98 7.47 -5.10 10.41
C GLN A 98 7.86 -6.23 11.32
N GLN A 99 7.25 -6.28 12.50
CA GLN A 99 7.37 -7.40 13.43
C GLN A 99 6.08 -8.23 13.42
N ARG A 100 6.17 -9.48 13.86
CA ARG A 100 5.01 -10.38 13.97
C ARG A 100 5.12 -11.21 15.25
N PRO A 101 5.02 -10.58 16.44
CA PRO A 101 5.08 -11.30 17.71
C PRO A 101 3.93 -12.30 17.87
N ALA A 102 2.78 -12.02 17.25
CA ALA A 102 1.65 -12.92 17.15
C ALA A 102 0.98 -12.80 15.78
N LEU A 103 0.26 -13.85 15.36
CA LEU A 103 -0.59 -13.81 14.19
C LEU A 103 -1.92 -13.15 14.57
N SER A 104 -2.12 -11.91 14.16
CA SER A 104 -3.37 -11.18 14.35
C SER A 104 -3.71 -10.40 13.08
N ARG A 105 -5.01 -10.28 12.76
CA ARG A 105 -5.51 -9.38 11.70
C ARG A 105 -5.87 -7.99 12.26
N ASP A 106 -5.93 -7.88 13.58
CA ASP A 106 -6.42 -6.75 14.35
C ASP A 106 -5.28 -5.87 14.88
N ILE A 107 -4.04 -6.38 14.88
CA ILE A 107 -2.87 -5.67 15.38
C ILE A 107 -1.70 -5.74 14.38
N LEU A 108 -1.02 -4.61 14.19
CA LEU A 108 0.16 -4.50 13.33
C LEU A 108 1.30 -3.77 14.06
N TRP A 109 2.44 -4.46 14.22
CA TRP A 109 3.67 -3.94 14.82
C TRP A 109 4.70 -3.52 13.76
N LEU A 110 5.25 -2.32 13.92
CA LEU A 110 6.32 -1.78 13.10
C LEU A 110 7.36 -1.06 13.95
N VAL A 111 8.64 -1.39 13.78
CA VAL A 111 9.74 -0.62 14.33
C VAL A 111 10.18 0.40 13.28
N VAL A 112 10.06 1.68 13.61
CA VAL A 112 10.42 2.80 12.72
C VAL A 112 11.49 3.65 13.39
N ASN A 113 12.72 3.62 12.85
CA ASN A 113 13.88 4.32 13.41
C ASN A 113 14.09 4.07 14.92
N GLY A 114 13.82 2.84 15.38
CA GLY A 114 13.96 2.44 16.78
C GLY A 114 12.74 2.71 17.66
N VAL A 115 11.66 3.29 17.13
CA VAL A 115 10.37 3.44 17.83
C VAL A 115 9.44 2.32 17.42
N THR A 116 8.87 1.59 18.37
CA THR A 116 7.86 0.56 18.12
C THR A 116 6.47 1.18 18.03
N LEU A 117 5.84 1.07 16.87
CA LEU A 117 4.49 1.55 16.58
C LEU A 117 3.55 0.35 16.47
N VAL A 118 2.47 0.36 17.25
CA VAL A 118 1.45 -0.70 17.26
C VAL A 118 0.11 -0.09 16.88
N ASN A 119 -0.44 -0.55 15.76
CA ASN A 119 -1.78 -0.19 15.31
C ASN A 119 -2.77 -1.25 15.78
N VAL A 120 -3.77 -0.86 16.56
CA VAL A 120 -4.74 -1.77 17.19
C VAL A 120 -6.16 -1.46 16.71
N TYR A 121 -6.95 -2.49 16.43
CA TYR A 121 -8.40 -2.41 16.37
C TYR A 121 -9.00 -3.49 17.26
N ARG A 122 -9.66 -3.09 18.35
CA ARG A 122 -10.45 -3.99 19.20
C ARG A 122 -11.89 -3.99 18.73
N GLU A 123 -12.42 -5.16 18.38
CA GLU A 123 -13.85 -5.30 18.16
C GLU A 123 -14.60 -5.32 19.51
N PRO A 124 -15.73 -4.60 19.66
CA PRO A 124 -16.39 -4.41 20.96
C PRO A 124 -16.65 -5.67 21.79
N ASN A 125 -16.89 -6.81 21.11
CA ASN A 125 -17.32 -8.07 21.72
C ASN A 125 -16.32 -9.23 21.54
N LEU A 126 -15.10 -8.95 21.07
CA LEU A 126 -14.05 -9.97 20.95
C LEU A 126 -12.80 -9.52 21.69
N ASP A 127 -12.26 -10.42 22.50
CA ASP A 127 -11.11 -10.12 23.35
C ASP A 127 -9.79 -10.56 22.74
N THR A 128 -9.79 -11.25 21.60
CA THR A 128 -8.58 -11.77 20.92
C THR A 128 -7.50 -10.69 20.70
N ALA A 129 -7.90 -9.46 20.37
CA ALA A 129 -6.94 -8.37 20.22
C ALA A 129 -6.29 -7.99 21.57
N LEU A 130 -7.07 -7.94 22.66
CA LEU A 130 -6.53 -7.65 23.99
C LEU A 130 -5.69 -8.79 24.52
N GLU A 131 -6.10 -10.05 24.33
CA GLU A 131 -5.31 -11.23 24.72
C GLU A 131 -3.92 -11.19 24.09
N VAL A 132 -3.85 -10.93 22.78
CA VAL A 132 -2.58 -10.79 22.06
C VAL A 132 -1.77 -9.59 22.53
N LEU A 133 -2.44 -8.45 22.75
CA LEU A 133 -1.77 -7.22 23.19
C LEU A 133 -1.19 -7.33 24.60
N PHE A 134 -1.93 -7.94 25.53
CA PHE A 134 -1.55 -8.07 26.94
C PHE A 134 -0.49 -9.14 27.17
N ALA A 135 -0.46 -10.18 26.33
CA ALA A 135 0.60 -11.19 26.36
C ALA A 135 1.93 -10.70 25.75
N TRP A 136 1.92 -9.58 25.02
CA TRP A 136 3.09 -9.06 24.34
C TRP A 136 3.94 -8.17 25.27
N PRO A 137 5.25 -8.46 25.45
CA PRO A 137 6.11 -7.65 26.28
C PRO A 137 6.36 -6.27 25.67
N ILE A 138 6.05 -5.20 26.42
CA ILE A 138 6.16 -3.82 25.94
C ILE A 138 7.62 -3.37 25.89
N PRO A 139 8.15 -2.98 24.71
CA PRO A 139 9.49 -2.44 24.61
C PRO A 139 9.54 -0.98 25.06
N SER A 140 10.75 -0.49 25.36
CA SER A 140 10.97 0.95 25.46
C SER A 140 10.75 1.64 24.11
N GLN A 141 10.44 2.94 24.14
CA GLN A 141 10.17 3.73 22.94
C GLN A 141 9.00 3.19 22.09
N CYS A 142 7.85 3.00 22.72
CA CYS A 142 6.66 2.43 22.10
C CYS A 142 5.48 3.43 22.03
N ILE A 143 4.73 3.39 20.92
CA ILE A 143 3.39 3.95 20.80
C ILE A 143 2.42 2.82 20.45
N ILE A 144 1.32 2.74 21.19
CA ILE A 144 0.22 1.82 20.93
C ILE A 144 -1.02 2.68 20.70
N ALA A 145 -1.56 2.65 19.50
CA ALA A 145 -2.68 3.51 19.14
C ALA A 145 -3.67 2.85 18.19
N GLY A 146 -4.93 3.24 18.32
CA GLY A 146 -5.99 2.80 17.43
C GLY A 146 -7.35 2.84 18.13
N ASP A 147 -8.28 2.03 17.62
CA ASP A 147 -9.66 2.00 18.12
C ASP A 147 -9.80 0.87 19.13
N PHE A 148 -9.94 1.22 20.40
CA PHE A 148 -10.08 0.26 21.48
C PHE A 148 -11.54 -0.09 21.78
N ASN A 149 -12.52 0.64 21.21
CA ASN A 149 -13.93 0.45 21.54
C ASN A 149 -14.21 0.37 23.07
N ALA A 150 -13.45 1.15 23.85
CA ALA A 150 -13.42 1.09 25.30
C ALA A 150 -13.56 2.47 25.93
N ARG A 151 -14.25 2.55 27.07
CA ARG A 151 -14.42 3.78 27.84
C ARG A 151 -13.93 3.56 29.26
N HIS A 152 -13.27 4.57 29.81
CA HIS A 152 -12.83 4.58 31.19
C HIS A 152 -12.78 6.02 31.70
N HIS A 153 -13.04 6.20 32.99
CA HIS A 153 -13.09 7.53 33.62
C HIS A 153 -11.76 8.30 33.53
N THR A 154 -10.64 7.62 33.29
CA THR A 154 -9.32 8.27 33.10
C THR A 154 -9.19 9.01 31.77
N TRP A 155 -9.97 8.67 30.74
CA TRP A 155 -9.98 9.39 29.45
C TRP A 155 -11.33 10.00 29.07
N GLN A 156 -12.42 9.52 29.65
CA GLN A 156 -13.75 10.06 29.42
C GLN A 156 -14.64 9.92 30.67
N ILE A 157 -15.20 11.03 31.14
CA ILE A 157 -16.15 11.09 32.24
C ILE A 157 -17.32 10.15 31.98
N GLY A 158 -17.71 9.43 33.03
CA GLY A 158 -18.82 8.50 33.04
C GLY A 158 -18.37 7.05 33.32
N PRO A 159 -19.27 6.09 33.13
CA PRO A 159 -19.00 4.70 33.47
C PRO A 159 -18.00 4.07 32.49
N SER A 160 -17.14 3.21 33.03
CA SER A 160 -16.24 2.38 32.26
C SER A 160 -17.02 1.32 31.47
N ARG A 161 -16.63 1.07 30.21
CA ARG A 161 -17.25 0.09 29.29
C ARG A 161 -16.19 -0.54 28.39
N GLY A 162 -16.49 -1.72 27.84
CA GLY A 162 -15.65 -2.35 26.81
C GLY A 162 -14.22 -2.63 27.30
N HIS A 163 -14.07 -3.14 28.52
CA HIS A 163 -12.77 -3.44 29.15
C HIS A 163 -11.89 -2.22 29.45
N GLY A 164 -12.44 -1.00 29.47
CA GLY A 164 -11.66 0.20 29.77
C GLY A 164 -10.91 0.17 31.10
N GLY A 165 -11.46 -0.47 32.14
CA GLY A 165 -10.75 -0.65 33.42
C GLY A 165 -9.49 -1.51 33.29
N ILE A 166 -9.62 -2.66 32.64
CA ILE A 166 -8.50 -3.59 32.41
C ILE A 166 -7.44 -2.94 31.50
N ILE A 167 -7.86 -2.21 30.46
CA ILE A 167 -6.92 -1.49 29.58
C ILE A 167 -6.17 -0.41 30.37
N ALA A 168 -6.84 0.33 31.26
CA ALA A 168 -6.21 1.36 32.07
C ALA A 168 -5.21 0.78 33.07
N GLU A 169 -5.57 -0.33 33.74
CA GLU A 169 -4.69 -1.06 34.66
C GLU A 169 -3.46 -1.60 33.92
N TRP A 170 -3.67 -2.31 32.80
CA TRP A 170 -2.59 -2.82 31.97
C TRP A 170 -1.64 -1.71 31.48
N ALA A 171 -2.18 -0.56 31.07
CA ALA A 171 -1.34 0.56 30.64
C ALA A 171 -0.48 1.09 31.80
N ALA A 172 -1.05 1.23 32.99
CA ALA A 172 -0.33 1.66 34.19
C ALA A 172 0.76 0.66 34.60
N GLU A 173 0.47 -0.64 34.56
CA GLU A 173 1.44 -1.71 34.88
C GLU A 173 2.64 -1.77 33.91
N ASN A 174 2.48 -1.22 32.70
CA ASN A 174 3.50 -1.22 31.65
C ASN A 174 4.14 0.17 31.42
N ASP A 175 3.98 1.11 32.36
CA ASP A 175 4.51 2.48 32.27
C ASP A 175 4.08 3.21 30.97
N LEU A 176 2.85 2.99 30.54
CA LEU A 176 2.27 3.59 29.34
C LEU A 176 1.34 4.75 29.70
N ASP A 177 1.78 5.97 29.38
CA ASP A 177 0.97 7.17 29.55
C ASP A 177 -0.10 7.26 28.47
N LEU A 178 -1.32 7.63 28.87
CA LEU A 178 -2.37 8.02 27.93
C LEU A 178 -2.04 9.38 27.33
N LEU A 179 -1.96 9.45 26.00
CA LEU A 179 -1.63 10.68 25.28
C LEU A 179 -2.85 11.54 24.93
N ASN A 180 -4.04 10.95 24.97
CA ASN A 180 -5.28 11.61 24.59
C ASN A 180 -5.62 12.79 25.52
N PRO A 181 -6.16 13.89 24.99
CA PRO A 181 -6.77 14.91 25.82
C PRO A 181 -8.03 14.33 26.48
N ILE A 182 -8.12 14.45 27.82
CA ILE A 182 -9.24 13.93 28.60
C ILE A 182 -10.55 14.58 28.14
N ASN A 183 -11.63 13.78 28.08
CA ASN A 183 -12.98 14.21 27.69
C ASN A 183 -13.10 14.78 26.27
N THR A 184 -12.11 14.56 25.41
CA THR A 184 -12.21 14.98 24.01
C THR A 184 -12.77 13.83 23.17
N PRO A 185 -13.95 13.97 22.56
CA PRO A 185 -14.53 12.93 21.71
C PRO A 185 -13.61 12.57 20.55
N THR A 186 -13.52 11.29 20.25
CA THR A 186 -12.81 10.76 19.08
C THR A 186 -13.75 10.16 18.05
N ASN A 187 -15.06 10.19 18.29
CA ASN A 187 -16.07 9.96 17.28
C ASN A 187 -17.25 10.91 17.41
N ALA A 188 -18.11 10.89 16.39
CA ALA A 188 -19.34 11.67 16.36
C ALA A 188 -20.25 11.37 17.57
N HIS A 189 -20.18 10.17 18.17
CA HIS A 189 -21.08 9.79 19.27
C HIS A 189 -20.72 10.44 20.61
N GLY A 190 -19.73 11.33 20.64
CA GLY A 190 -19.26 11.95 21.87
C GLY A 190 -18.42 11.01 22.73
N ASN A 191 -17.95 9.89 22.16
CA ASN A 191 -17.13 8.92 22.87
C ASN A 191 -15.65 9.09 22.52
N THR A 192 -14.79 8.80 23.50
CA THR A 192 -13.33 8.73 23.39
C THR A 192 -12.94 7.26 23.41
N ILE A 193 -12.91 6.64 22.23
CA ILE A 193 -12.63 5.19 22.03
C ILE A 193 -11.40 4.92 21.19
N ASP A 194 -11.03 5.87 20.32
CA ASP A 194 -9.71 5.91 19.70
C ASP A 194 -8.68 6.44 20.71
N LEU A 195 -7.72 5.60 21.10
CA LEU A 195 -6.76 5.89 22.17
C LEU A 195 -5.32 5.76 21.65
N ALA A 196 -4.42 6.51 22.27
CA ALA A 196 -2.99 6.43 22.08
C ALA A 196 -2.28 6.38 23.43
N PHE A 197 -1.44 5.37 23.61
CA PHE A 197 -0.62 5.13 24.79
C PHE A 197 0.86 5.12 24.41
N SER A 198 1.74 5.62 25.27
CA SER A 198 3.18 5.61 25.02
C SER A 198 4.03 5.71 26.28
N ASN A 199 5.23 5.11 26.25
CA ASN A 199 6.29 5.31 27.24
C ASN A 199 7.37 6.29 26.75
N ILE A 200 7.07 7.11 25.72
CA ILE A 200 7.98 8.12 25.19
C ILE A 200 7.70 9.46 25.85
N LEU A 201 8.69 9.99 26.57
CA LEU A 201 8.61 11.32 27.16
C LEU A 201 8.30 12.39 26.10
N LEU A 202 7.40 13.32 26.45
CA LEU A 202 6.94 14.42 25.58
C LEU A 202 6.18 13.96 24.32
N ALA A 203 5.72 12.70 24.29
CA ALA A 203 4.70 12.30 23.34
C ALA A 203 3.36 12.97 23.70
N GLU A 204 2.59 13.38 22.70
CA GLU A 204 1.27 13.97 22.89
C GLU A 204 0.34 13.55 21.75
N ALA A 205 -0.97 13.49 22.02
CA ALA A 205 -1.98 13.28 21.00
C ALA A 205 -2.99 14.42 21.02
N THR A 206 -3.45 14.83 19.83
CA THR A 206 -4.47 15.87 19.67
C THR A 206 -5.52 15.40 18.67
N VAL A 207 -6.78 15.73 18.92
CA VAL A 207 -7.86 15.47 17.95
C VAL A 207 -7.91 16.63 16.95
N GLU A 208 -7.71 16.33 15.68
CA GLU A 208 -7.48 17.33 14.64
C GLU A 208 -8.66 17.47 13.69
N ASP A 209 -9.46 18.53 13.88
CA ASP A 209 -10.61 18.83 13.02
C ASP A 209 -10.23 19.13 11.57
N HIS A 210 -9.03 19.68 11.34
CA HIS A 210 -8.57 19.98 9.99
C HIS A 210 -8.17 18.73 9.19
N LEU A 211 -8.00 17.61 9.88
CA LEU A 211 -7.75 16.29 9.30
C LEU A 211 -9.04 15.46 9.16
N ALA A 212 -10.20 16.11 9.26
CA ALA A 212 -11.49 15.47 9.05
C ALA A 212 -11.53 14.73 7.70
N THR A 213 -11.53 13.40 7.79
CA THR A 213 -11.89 12.53 6.66
C THR A 213 -13.40 12.64 6.42
N SER A 214 -14.05 11.61 5.88
CA SER A 214 -15.52 11.52 5.91
C SER A 214 -16.06 10.48 6.89
N SER A 215 -15.19 9.92 7.73
CA SER A 215 -15.54 8.97 8.78
C SER A 215 -16.37 9.64 9.88
N ASP A 216 -17.09 8.82 10.66
CA ASP A 216 -17.70 9.23 11.92
C ASP A 216 -16.68 9.33 13.05
N HIS A 217 -15.55 8.62 12.94
CA HIS A 217 -14.37 8.82 13.78
C HIS A 217 -13.58 10.08 13.40
N PHE A 218 -12.93 10.65 14.39
CA PHE A 218 -12.06 11.81 14.26
C PHE A 218 -10.60 11.36 14.20
N THR A 219 -9.78 12.19 13.60
CA THR A 219 -8.36 11.89 13.41
C THR A 219 -7.57 12.38 14.61
N LEU A 220 -6.69 11.52 15.12
CA LEU A 220 -5.69 11.89 16.11
C LEU A 220 -4.36 12.17 15.41
N SER A 221 -3.73 13.29 15.73
CA SER A 221 -2.34 13.57 15.41
C SER A 221 -1.50 13.32 16.66
N ILE A 222 -0.65 12.30 16.61
CA ILE A 222 0.28 11.97 17.68
C ILE A 222 1.64 12.55 17.29
N SER A 223 2.22 13.34 18.18
CA SER A 223 3.52 13.99 18.00
C SER A 223 4.54 13.39 18.95
N LEU A 224 5.73 13.10 18.41
CA LEU A 224 6.90 12.68 19.17
C LEU A 224 8.06 13.66 19.00
N PRO A 225 8.99 13.70 19.97
CA PRO A 225 10.30 14.29 19.75
C PRO A 225 10.94 13.81 18.44
N ALA A 226 11.70 14.69 17.78
CA ALA A 226 12.28 14.37 16.50
C ALA A 226 13.18 13.13 16.57
N LEU A 227 12.86 12.11 15.79
CA LEU A 227 13.65 10.89 15.71
C LEU A 227 14.96 11.14 14.97
N LYS A 228 16.00 10.40 15.37
CA LYS A 228 17.25 10.34 14.61
C LYS A 228 16.94 9.80 13.20
N PRO A 229 17.34 10.50 12.13
CA PRO A 229 17.16 9.98 10.78
C PRO A 229 17.94 8.68 10.59
N ALA A 230 17.33 7.67 9.97
CA ALA A 230 18.01 6.41 9.70
C ALA A 230 18.99 6.54 8.53
N THR A 231 20.08 5.79 8.62
CA THR A 231 20.97 5.52 7.49
C THR A 231 20.30 4.48 6.60
N LEU A 232 19.77 4.93 5.47
CA LEU A 232 19.10 4.03 4.53
C LEU A 232 20.12 3.25 3.69
N PRO A 233 19.83 1.97 3.37
CA PRO A 233 20.67 1.22 2.44
C PRO A 233 20.72 1.93 1.07
N PRO A 234 21.84 1.77 0.33
CA PRO A 234 21.96 2.32 -1.01
C PRO A 234 20.79 1.87 -1.89
N GLY A 235 20.11 2.83 -2.52
CA GLY A 235 19.09 2.53 -3.51
C GLY A 235 19.69 1.85 -4.75
N LYS A 236 18.87 1.09 -5.48
CA LYS A 236 19.26 0.47 -6.76
C LYS A 236 19.81 1.53 -7.72
N ILE A 237 20.86 1.18 -8.44
CA ILE A 237 21.40 2.03 -9.51
C ILE A 237 20.45 1.96 -10.70
N LEU A 238 20.16 3.10 -11.30
CA LEU A 238 19.33 3.24 -12.48
C LEU A 238 20.14 3.85 -13.61
N LEU A 239 20.10 3.17 -14.75
CA LEU A 239 20.48 3.69 -16.06
C LEU A 239 19.17 3.96 -16.79
N ALA A 240 18.74 5.22 -16.84
CA ALA A 240 17.38 5.58 -17.22
C ALA A 240 17.30 6.52 -18.42
N SER A 241 18.45 6.92 -18.97
CA SER A 241 18.61 7.67 -20.21
C SER A 241 19.60 6.95 -21.12
N ASP A 242 19.49 7.21 -22.42
CA ASP A 242 20.39 6.64 -23.41
C ASP A 242 21.84 7.12 -23.21
N GLU A 243 22.02 8.34 -22.69
CA GLU A 243 23.35 8.88 -22.31
C GLU A 243 23.97 8.12 -21.14
N GLU A 244 23.20 7.86 -20.07
CA GLU A 244 23.67 7.04 -18.93
C GLU A 244 24.02 5.63 -19.40
N LEU A 245 23.21 5.04 -20.31
CA LEU A 245 23.46 3.72 -20.86
C LEU A 245 24.72 3.70 -21.73
N LYS A 246 24.90 4.70 -22.59
CA LYS A 246 26.09 4.85 -23.44
C LYS A 246 27.36 4.96 -22.59
N ARG A 247 27.35 5.85 -21.58
CA ARG A 247 28.46 6.01 -20.65
C ARG A 247 28.77 4.72 -19.88
N PHE A 248 27.73 3.98 -19.48
CA PHE A 248 27.91 2.67 -18.86
C PHE A 248 28.63 1.70 -19.80
N THR A 249 28.18 1.60 -21.06
CA THR A 249 28.81 0.73 -22.07
C THR A 249 30.27 1.10 -22.31
N GLU A 250 30.58 2.40 -22.44
CA GLU A 250 31.96 2.89 -22.61
C GLU A 250 32.86 2.47 -21.43
N LEU A 251 32.38 2.61 -20.20
CA LEU A 251 33.12 2.20 -19.00
C LEU A 251 33.33 0.68 -18.92
N VAL A 252 32.34 -0.11 -19.32
CA VAL A 252 32.47 -1.58 -19.36
C VAL A 252 33.48 -2.00 -20.41
N VAL A 253 33.42 -1.44 -21.63
CA VAL A 253 34.38 -1.75 -22.71
C VAL A 253 35.80 -1.37 -22.30
N LEU A 254 35.98 -0.19 -21.70
CA LEU A 254 37.28 0.26 -21.22
C LEU A 254 37.82 -0.64 -20.09
N GLY A 255 36.99 -1.00 -19.11
CA GLY A 255 37.44 -1.83 -18.00
C GLY A 255 37.66 -3.30 -18.38
N ALA A 256 36.97 -3.81 -19.40
CA ALA A 256 37.14 -5.19 -19.86
C ALA A 256 38.57 -5.47 -20.37
N THR A 257 39.29 -4.45 -20.86
CA THR A 257 40.69 -4.62 -21.30
C THR A 257 41.66 -4.90 -20.15
N ILE A 258 41.24 -4.66 -18.90
CA ILE A 258 42.04 -4.82 -17.68
C ILE A 258 41.83 -6.21 -17.06
N ILE A 259 40.80 -6.95 -17.49
CA ILE A 259 40.47 -8.26 -16.95
C ILE A 259 41.44 -9.31 -17.51
N PRO A 260 42.11 -10.12 -16.66
CA PRO A 260 43.03 -11.17 -17.12
C PRO A 260 42.32 -12.23 -17.98
N GLN A 261 42.94 -12.65 -19.08
CA GLN A 261 42.33 -13.61 -20.03
C GLN A 261 42.60 -15.10 -19.73
N ALA A 262 43.59 -15.41 -18.89
CA ALA A 262 43.97 -16.80 -18.63
C ALA A 262 43.36 -17.30 -17.32
N ALA A 263 42.46 -18.27 -17.42
CA ALA A 263 41.97 -19.05 -16.29
C ALA A 263 42.32 -20.52 -16.51
N THR A 264 43.18 -21.08 -15.67
CA THR A 264 43.64 -22.48 -15.77
C THR A 264 43.14 -23.33 -14.60
N THR A 265 42.63 -22.71 -13.54
CA THR A 265 42.07 -23.39 -12.37
C THR A 265 40.65 -22.89 -12.06
N ALA A 266 39.90 -23.65 -11.26
CA ALA A 266 38.58 -23.23 -10.77
C ALA A 266 38.66 -21.89 -9.99
N ALA A 267 39.71 -21.70 -9.19
CA ALA A 267 39.94 -20.45 -8.46
C ALA A 267 40.24 -19.25 -9.37
N ASP A 268 40.78 -19.47 -10.57
CA ASP A 268 40.95 -18.40 -11.56
C ASP A 268 39.62 -18.01 -12.20
N LEU A 269 38.72 -18.98 -12.41
CA LEU A 269 37.37 -18.72 -12.91
C LEU A 269 36.53 -17.92 -11.91
N ASP A 270 36.62 -18.25 -10.61
CA ASP A 270 35.94 -17.47 -9.57
C ASP A 270 36.46 -16.03 -9.51
N ARG A 271 37.79 -15.85 -9.54
CA ARG A 271 38.41 -14.52 -9.59
C ARG A 271 38.02 -13.73 -10.83
N LEU A 272 37.90 -14.40 -11.97
CA LEU A 272 37.43 -13.79 -13.21
C LEU A 272 35.96 -13.34 -13.10
N ALA A 273 35.10 -14.19 -12.53
CA ALA A 273 33.71 -13.87 -12.29
C ALA A 273 33.56 -12.65 -11.37
N ASP A 274 34.31 -12.61 -10.26
CA ASP A 274 34.33 -11.48 -9.34
C ASP A 274 34.79 -10.19 -10.04
N ALA A 275 35.86 -10.24 -10.83
CA ALA A 275 36.36 -9.09 -11.59
C ALA A 275 35.32 -8.54 -12.58
N ILE A 276 34.58 -9.42 -13.27
CA ILE A 276 33.49 -9.03 -14.18
C ILE A 276 32.34 -8.37 -13.40
N ILE A 277 31.93 -8.97 -12.28
CA ILE A 277 30.86 -8.44 -11.43
C ILE A 277 31.25 -7.05 -10.91
N ASP A 278 32.47 -6.89 -10.40
CA ASP A 278 32.98 -5.62 -9.87
C ASP A 278 33.08 -4.55 -10.96
N LEU A 279 33.52 -4.90 -12.16
CA LEU A 279 33.53 -4.00 -13.31
C LEU A 279 32.12 -3.50 -13.63
N ILE A 280 31.16 -4.42 -13.80
CA ILE A 280 29.77 -4.08 -14.13
C ILE A 280 29.17 -3.19 -13.03
N GLN A 281 29.37 -3.54 -11.76
CA GLN A 281 28.86 -2.75 -10.65
C GLN A 281 29.50 -1.36 -10.58
N SER A 282 30.80 -1.25 -10.79
CA SER A 282 31.53 0.02 -10.75
C SER A 282 31.17 0.93 -11.91
N ALA A 283 31.09 0.39 -13.13
CA ALA A 283 30.62 1.10 -14.31
C ALA A 283 29.18 1.61 -14.10
N ALA A 284 28.29 0.76 -13.56
CA ALA A 284 26.92 1.15 -13.26
C ALA A 284 26.87 2.27 -12.21
N ARG A 285 27.68 2.20 -11.14
CA ARG A 285 27.75 3.26 -10.10
C ARG A 285 28.27 4.59 -10.66
N ALA A 286 29.21 4.54 -11.60
CA ALA A 286 29.83 5.72 -12.18
C ALA A 286 28.97 6.38 -13.27
N ALA A 287 28.24 5.59 -14.06
CA ALA A 287 27.38 6.10 -15.13
C ALA A 287 25.96 6.41 -14.65
N GLY A 288 25.43 5.62 -13.73
CA GLY A 288 24.04 5.67 -13.31
C GLY A 288 23.76 6.50 -12.07
N ARG A 289 22.48 6.70 -11.79
CA ARG A 289 22.00 7.40 -10.59
C ARG A 289 21.37 6.46 -9.59
N ARG A 290 21.51 6.77 -8.30
CA ARG A 290 20.82 6.01 -7.25
C ARG A 290 19.32 6.31 -7.26
N SER A 291 18.51 5.25 -7.34
CA SER A 291 17.07 5.34 -7.16
C SER A 291 16.75 5.92 -5.79
N GLN A 292 15.96 7.00 -5.77
CA GLN A 292 15.44 7.56 -4.54
C GLN A 292 13.93 7.36 -4.48
N ARG A 293 13.47 6.71 -3.41
CA ARG A 293 12.04 6.59 -3.08
C ARG A 293 11.59 7.92 -2.50
N ARG A 294 11.30 8.90 -3.36
CA ARG A 294 10.74 10.18 -2.95
C ARG A 294 9.22 10.08 -2.79
N PRO A 295 8.63 10.77 -1.80
CA PRO A 295 7.19 10.85 -1.71
C PRO A 295 6.66 11.64 -2.92
N ARG A 296 5.52 11.22 -3.45
CA ARG A 296 4.83 11.90 -4.55
C ARG A 296 3.40 12.18 -4.13
N LYS A 297 2.88 13.34 -4.53
CA LYS A 297 1.48 13.70 -4.33
C LYS A 297 0.56 12.72 -5.09
N ALA A 298 -0.65 12.50 -4.58
CA ALA A 298 -1.71 11.86 -5.35
C ALA A 298 -2.15 12.80 -6.49
N PRO A 299 -2.00 12.40 -7.77
CA PRO A 299 -2.39 13.25 -8.90
C PRO A 299 -3.91 13.46 -9.02
N TRP A 300 -4.71 12.58 -8.40
CA TRP A 300 -6.17 12.69 -8.36
C TRP A 300 -6.68 13.56 -7.20
N TRP A 301 -5.81 13.98 -6.27
CA TRP A 301 -6.18 14.91 -5.21
C TRP A 301 -6.09 16.35 -5.72
N ASN A 302 -7.23 16.90 -6.12
CA ASN A 302 -7.34 18.22 -6.73
C ASN A 302 -7.94 19.26 -5.77
N GLU A 303 -8.06 20.51 -6.24
CA GLU A 303 -8.62 21.62 -5.46
C GLU A 303 -10.06 21.37 -5.02
N GLU A 304 -10.86 20.65 -5.81
CA GLU A 304 -12.24 20.31 -5.45
C GLU A 304 -12.30 19.36 -4.24
N CYS A 305 -11.40 18.36 -4.17
CA CYS A 305 -11.25 17.53 -2.98
C CYS A 305 -10.87 18.37 -1.76
N ALA A 306 -9.90 19.28 -1.90
CA ALA A 306 -9.46 20.15 -0.82
C ALA A 306 -10.58 21.10 -0.34
N ALA A 307 -11.35 21.67 -1.27
CA ALA A 307 -12.49 22.54 -0.97
C ALA A 307 -13.59 21.78 -0.21
N SER A 308 -13.92 20.55 -0.63
CA SER A 308 -14.93 19.74 0.06
C SER A 308 -14.51 19.31 1.47
N VAL A 309 -13.20 19.09 1.71
CA VAL A 309 -12.67 18.91 3.08
C VAL A 309 -12.82 20.19 3.90
N ALA A 310 -12.48 21.35 3.32
CA ALA A 310 -12.61 22.63 4.01
C ALA A 310 -14.08 22.95 4.38
N GLU A 311 -15.02 22.63 3.50
CA GLU A 311 -16.47 22.75 3.74
C GLU A 311 -16.91 21.84 4.90
N LEU A 312 -16.53 20.56 4.87
CA LEU A 312 -16.82 19.64 5.97
C LEU A 312 -16.23 20.12 7.30
N ARG A 313 -14.99 20.64 7.29
CA ARG A 313 -14.35 21.23 8.47
C ARG A 313 -15.16 22.42 9.01
N CYS A 314 -15.62 23.30 8.12
CA CYS A 314 -16.43 24.46 8.49
C CYS A 314 -17.73 24.03 9.19
N ILE A 315 -18.48 23.10 8.59
CA ILE A 315 -19.75 22.62 9.13
C ILE A 315 -19.54 21.86 10.45
N ARG A 316 -18.47 21.06 10.56
CA ARG A 316 -18.12 20.36 11.81
C ARG A 316 -17.81 21.31 12.96
N ARG A 317 -17.23 22.48 12.72
CA ARG A 317 -16.98 23.48 13.78
C ARG A 317 -18.28 24.03 14.37
N ALA A 318 -19.32 24.17 13.55
CA ALA A 318 -20.65 24.55 14.03
C ALA A 318 -21.36 23.39 14.76
N PHE A 319 -21.05 22.14 14.41
CA PHE A 319 -21.65 20.94 14.99
C PHE A 319 -20.58 19.88 15.37
N PRO A 320 -19.84 20.06 16.48
CA PRO A 320 -18.65 19.26 16.80
C PRO A 320 -18.91 17.75 16.90
N LEU A 321 -20.07 17.34 17.39
CA LEU A 321 -20.44 15.93 17.55
C LEU A 321 -20.99 15.28 16.26
N GLY A 322 -21.02 15.97 15.13
CA GLY A 322 -21.25 15.34 13.82
C GLY A 322 -22.58 14.62 13.56
N PHE A 323 -23.51 14.58 14.52
CA PHE A 323 -24.89 14.08 14.39
C PHE A 323 -25.88 15.10 13.83
N ASN A 324 -25.35 16.09 13.11
CA ASN A 324 -26.15 17.07 12.41
C ASN A 324 -26.35 16.66 10.94
N ARG A 325 -27.55 16.89 10.39
CA ARG A 325 -27.89 16.59 9.00
C ARG A 325 -26.89 17.18 8.01
N ASP A 326 -26.44 18.41 8.23
CA ASP A 326 -25.52 19.11 7.34
C ASP A 326 -24.12 18.50 7.39
N VAL A 327 -23.67 18.02 8.55
CA VAL A 327 -22.42 17.25 8.66
C VAL A 327 -22.51 15.96 7.85
N GLN A 328 -23.65 15.27 7.90
CA GLN A 328 -23.85 14.03 7.13
C GLN A 328 -23.91 14.28 5.62
N LEU A 329 -24.55 15.38 5.20
CA LEU A 329 -24.56 15.83 3.81
C LEU A 329 -23.14 16.15 3.32
N ALA A 330 -22.38 16.93 4.09
CA ALA A 330 -21.00 17.28 3.78
C ALA A 330 -20.08 16.04 3.70
N ARG A 331 -20.22 15.09 4.63
CA ARG A 331 -19.52 13.79 4.56
C ARG A 331 -19.85 13.05 3.26
N ARG A 332 -21.13 12.96 2.90
CA ARG A 332 -21.58 12.29 1.67
C ARG A 332 -21.01 12.98 0.42
N ASP A 333 -21.02 14.31 0.41
CA ASP A 333 -20.56 15.10 -0.72
C ASP A 333 -19.03 15.01 -0.87
N LEU A 334 -18.26 15.04 0.22
CA LEU A 334 -16.82 14.74 0.21
C LEU A 334 -16.55 13.34 -0.37
N ARG A 335 -17.28 12.30 0.09
CA ARG A 335 -17.15 10.95 -0.48
C ARG A 335 -17.44 10.92 -1.97
N ARG A 336 -18.41 11.71 -2.46
CA ARG A 336 -18.77 11.79 -3.87
C ARG A 336 -17.66 12.47 -4.68
N VAL A 337 -17.14 13.59 -4.20
CA VAL A 337 -16.05 14.35 -4.83
C VAL A 337 -14.79 13.49 -4.96
N VAL A 338 -14.34 12.87 -3.87
CA VAL A 338 -13.14 12.00 -3.87
C VAL A 338 -13.28 10.85 -4.88
N ARG A 339 -14.44 10.17 -4.91
CA ARG A 339 -14.70 9.10 -5.89
C ARG A 339 -14.67 9.61 -7.32
N ARG A 340 -15.29 10.76 -7.57
CA ARG A 340 -15.35 11.37 -8.91
C ARG A 340 -13.96 11.77 -9.38
N ALA A 341 -13.19 12.49 -8.55
CA ALA A 341 -11.85 12.96 -8.89
C ALA A 341 -10.91 11.79 -9.21
N LYS A 342 -10.92 10.75 -8.37
CA LYS A 342 -10.11 9.54 -8.59
C LYS A 342 -10.51 8.80 -9.86
N ARG A 343 -11.81 8.63 -10.11
CA ARG A 343 -12.31 7.99 -11.34
C ARG A 343 -11.98 8.81 -12.59
N ALA A 344 -12.08 10.14 -12.53
CA ALA A 344 -11.76 11.03 -13.64
C ALA A 344 -10.28 10.93 -14.00
N TYR A 345 -9.38 11.02 -13.01
CA TYR A 345 -7.94 10.83 -13.21
C TYR A 345 -7.61 9.50 -13.90
N TRP A 346 -8.19 8.39 -13.43
CA TRP A 346 -7.93 7.09 -14.05
C TRP A 346 -8.49 6.98 -15.46
N ARG A 347 -9.67 7.55 -15.71
CA ARG A 347 -10.26 7.59 -17.06
C ARG A 347 -9.36 8.35 -18.01
N GLU A 348 -8.92 9.56 -17.64
CA GLU A 348 -8.01 10.38 -18.44
C GLU A 348 -6.68 9.67 -18.70
N LEU A 349 -6.14 8.97 -17.69
CA LEU A 349 -4.90 8.21 -17.85
C LEU A 349 -5.04 7.05 -18.84
N ILE A 350 -6.18 6.37 -18.85
CA ILE A 350 -6.47 5.25 -19.76
C ILE A 350 -6.76 5.77 -21.17
N ASP A 351 -7.58 6.81 -21.29
CA ASP A 351 -7.97 7.41 -22.58
C ASP A 351 -6.78 8.13 -23.25
N GLY A 352 -5.79 8.57 -22.45
CA GLY A 352 -4.58 9.23 -22.91
C GLY A 352 -3.47 8.30 -23.43
N VAL A 353 -3.69 6.99 -23.52
CA VAL A 353 -2.68 6.03 -24.00
C VAL A 353 -2.46 6.20 -25.50
N ARG A 354 -1.24 6.60 -25.89
CA ARG A 354 -0.88 6.81 -27.30
C ARG A 354 0.36 6.04 -27.75
N SER A 355 1.12 5.46 -26.82
CA SER A 355 2.38 4.78 -27.09
C SER A 355 2.54 3.50 -26.28
N ASP A 356 3.43 2.60 -26.73
CA ASP A 356 3.80 1.39 -25.98
C ASP A 356 4.33 1.74 -24.58
N LYS A 357 5.04 2.85 -24.43
CA LYS A 357 5.51 3.37 -23.14
C LYS A 357 4.35 3.66 -22.18
N ASP A 358 3.21 4.14 -22.70
CA ASP A 358 2.02 4.41 -21.89
C ASP A 358 1.29 3.11 -21.51
N VAL A 359 1.25 2.13 -22.41
CA VAL A 359 0.80 0.77 -22.10
C VAL A 359 1.66 0.15 -21.01
N PHE A 360 2.99 0.33 -21.04
CA PHE A 360 3.89 -0.13 -19.97
C PHE A 360 3.61 0.56 -18.63
N LYS A 361 3.23 1.85 -18.61
CA LYS A 361 2.82 2.53 -17.37
C LYS A 361 1.55 1.92 -16.77
N ILE A 362 0.55 1.63 -17.61
CA ILE A 362 -0.73 1.03 -17.16
C ILE A 362 -0.54 -0.42 -16.75
N THR A 363 0.17 -1.22 -17.54
CA THR A 363 0.46 -2.62 -17.20
C THR A 363 1.31 -2.72 -15.95
N ARG A 364 2.25 -1.80 -15.72
CA ARG A 364 2.99 -1.72 -14.45
C ARG A 364 2.06 -1.48 -13.27
N TRP A 365 0.94 -0.79 -13.45
CA TRP A 365 -0.07 -0.62 -12.41
C TRP A 365 -0.93 -1.89 -12.24
N LEU A 366 -1.41 -2.47 -13.34
CA LEU A 366 -2.20 -3.72 -13.36
C LEU A 366 -1.47 -4.92 -12.75
N LYS A 367 -0.19 -5.04 -13.08
CA LYS A 367 0.66 -6.17 -12.74
C LYS A 367 1.43 -5.94 -11.44
N ARG A 368 1.22 -4.85 -10.67
CA ARG A 368 1.97 -4.64 -9.42
C ARG A 368 1.77 -5.83 -8.49
N PRO A 369 2.77 -6.71 -8.34
CA PRO A 369 2.73 -7.74 -7.31
C PRO A 369 3.06 -7.01 -6.01
N GLY A 370 2.21 -7.17 -5.00
CA GLY A 370 2.47 -6.61 -3.67
C GLY A 370 2.28 -5.10 -3.58
N VAL A 371 1.05 -4.68 -3.27
CA VAL A 371 0.81 -3.37 -2.64
C VAL A 371 1.57 -3.27 -1.31
N PHE A 372 1.76 -4.41 -0.66
CA PHE A 372 2.30 -4.54 0.67
C PHE A 372 3.82 -4.73 0.67
N ARG A 373 4.48 -4.14 1.67
CA ARG A 373 5.86 -4.49 2.01
C ARG A 373 5.87 -5.93 2.54
N PRO A 374 6.92 -6.71 2.25
CA PRO A 374 6.96 -8.11 2.64
C PRO A 374 7.01 -8.24 4.17
N PRO A 375 6.24 -9.18 4.76
CA PRO A 375 6.29 -9.47 6.19
C PRO A 375 7.67 -10.01 6.60
N PRO A 376 7.94 -10.25 7.90
CA PRO A 376 9.07 -11.07 8.33
C PRO A 376 9.21 -12.35 7.52
N LEU A 377 10.43 -12.73 7.21
CA LEU A 377 10.73 -14.00 6.52
C LEU A 377 11.12 -15.05 7.55
N GLN A 378 10.58 -16.25 7.40
CA GLN A 378 11.03 -17.40 8.16
C GLN A 378 11.92 -18.27 7.27
N VAL A 379 13.15 -18.53 7.72
CA VAL A 379 14.12 -19.39 7.04
C VAL A 379 14.58 -20.43 8.06
N GLY A 380 13.99 -21.63 7.99
CA GLY A 380 14.10 -22.62 9.06
C GLY A 380 13.52 -22.08 10.37
N GLU A 381 14.32 -22.06 11.43
CA GLU A 381 13.96 -21.51 12.75
C GLU A 381 14.24 -20.02 12.89
N THR A 382 14.95 -19.39 11.94
CA THR A 382 15.32 -17.97 12.02
C THR A 382 14.24 -17.08 11.40
N ILE A 383 13.79 -16.06 12.15
CA ILE A 383 12.87 -15.03 11.67
C ILE A 383 13.68 -13.76 11.33
N ILE A 384 13.57 -13.31 10.08
CA ILE A 384 14.25 -12.14 9.55
C ILE A 384 13.23 -11.01 9.38
N GLU A 385 13.23 -10.11 10.35
CA GLU A 385 12.31 -8.97 10.39
C GLU A 385 12.85 -7.76 9.61
N THR A 386 14.17 -7.56 9.64
CA THR A 386 14.83 -6.37 9.11
C THR A 386 14.80 -6.30 7.57
N GLN A 387 14.44 -5.13 7.03
CA GLN A 387 14.43 -4.91 5.58
C GLN A 387 15.82 -5.04 4.95
N ILE A 388 16.88 -4.82 5.73
CA ILE A 388 18.29 -4.97 5.30
C ILE A 388 18.69 -6.45 5.26
N GLY A 389 18.16 -7.29 6.17
CA GLY A 389 18.47 -8.72 6.22
C GLY A 389 17.76 -9.57 5.18
N LYS A 390 16.58 -9.14 4.72
CA LYS A 390 15.73 -9.89 3.77
C LYS A 390 16.35 -10.22 2.39
N PRO A 391 17.19 -9.39 1.73
CA PRO A 391 17.71 -9.68 0.40
C PRO A 391 18.54 -10.97 0.30
N ARG A 392 19.46 -11.21 1.24
CA ARG A 392 20.37 -12.37 1.19
C ARG A 392 19.61 -13.72 1.18
N PRO A 393 18.64 -13.97 2.08
CA PRO A 393 17.84 -15.18 2.02
C PRO A 393 16.98 -15.31 0.76
N TYR A 394 16.46 -14.22 0.20
CA TYR A 394 15.74 -14.29 -1.08
C TYR A 394 16.65 -14.84 -2.18
N ASP A 395 17.89 -14.36 -2.26
CA ASP A 395 18.86 -14.83 -3.25
C ASP A 395 19.21 -16.31 -3.04
N THR A 396 19.37 -16.75 -1.79
CA THR A 396 19.63 -18.17 -1.45
C THR A 396 18.45 -19.08 -1.75
N LEU A 397 17.21 -18.66 -1.44
CA LEU A 397 15.99 -19.42 -1.73
C LEU A 397 15.71 -19.51 -3.23
N LEU A 398 15.98 -18.44 -3.98
CA LEU A 398 15.87 -18.45 -5.43
C LEU A 398 16.94 -19.32 -6.08
N SER A 399 18.19 -19.20 -5.64
CA SER A 399 19.31 -20.03 -6.12
C SER A 399 19.08 -21.52 -5.83
N SER A 400 18.61 -21.89 -4.64
CA SER A 400 18.29 -23.28 -4.31
C SER A 400 17.10 -23.82 -5.12
N ALA A 401 16.07 -23.00 -5.38
CA ALA A 401 14.95 -23.36 -6.27
C ALA A 401 15.38 -23.50 -7.75
N GLU A 402 16.37 -22.74 -8.20
CA GLU A 402 16.99 -22.89 -9.51
C GLU A 402 17.88 -24.13 -9.58
N LEU A 403 18.68 -24.40 -8.54
CA LEU A 403 19.48 -25.62 -8.44
C LEU A 403 18.61 -26.89 -8.48
N GLN A 404 17.46 -26.89 -7.78
CA GLN A 404 16.51 -28.02 -7.80
C GLN A 404 15.89 -28.26 -9.19
N LYS A 405 15.80 -27.22 -10.05
CA LYS A 405 15.42 -27.39 -11.46
C LYS A 405 16.55 -27.94 -12.33
N THR A 406 17.81 -27.78 -11.91
CA THR A 406 18.98 -28.30 -12.64
C THR A 406 19.42 -29.69 -12.19
N THR A 407 19.00 -30.17 -11.02
CA THR A 407 19.33 -31.50 -10.48
C THR A 407 18.27 -32.57 -10.73
N SER A 408 17.15 -32.25 -11.38
CA SER A 408 16.26 -33.26 -11.94
C SER A 408 16.92 -33.90 -13.17
N PRO A 409 17.10 -35.24 -13.22
CA PRO A 409 17.68 -35.89 -14.39
C PRO A 409 16.78 -35.62 -15.60
N THR A 410 17.40 -35.18 -16.69
CA THR A 410 16.79 -35.13 -18.03
C THR A 410 15.96 -36.39 -18.27
N PRO A 411 14.62 -36.31 -18.41
CA PRO A 411 13.87 -37.40 -18.98
C PRO A 411 14.29 -37.49 -20.44
N GLY A 412 14.67 -38.69 -20.87
CA GLY A 412 15.17 -38.96 -22.20
C GLY A 412 14.35 -38.31 -23.31
N ARG A 413 15.09 -37.88 -24.33
CA ARG A 413 14.66 -37.51 -25.69
C ARG A 413 13.41 -38.30 -26.12
N ARG A 414 12.20 -37.81 -25.83
CA ARG A 414 10.99 -38.24 -26.52
C ARG A 414 10.99 -37.58 -27.90
N GLN A 415 10.97 -38.42 -28.93
CA GLN A 415 10.78 -38.02 -30.31
C GLN A 415 9.61 -37.03 -30.41
N LYS A 416 9.83 -35.91 -31.10
CA LYS A 416 8.76 -35.01 -31.53
C LYS A 416 7.82 -35.80 -32.43
N THR A 417 6.67 -36.20 -31.94
CA THR A 417 5.53 -36.53 -32.80
C THR A 417 4.96 -35.22 -33.35
N PRO A 418 4.63 -35.10 -34.64
CA PRO A 418 4.12 -33.87 -35.21
C PRO A 418 2.71 -33.59 -34.67
N TYR A 419 2.42 -32.33 -34.35
CA TYR A 419 1.07 -31.84 -34.10
C TYR A 419 0.15 -32.19 -35.29
N PRO A 420 -1.06 -32.74 -35.08
CA PRO A 420 -2.04 -32.84 -36.15
C PRO A 420 -2.66 -31.47 -36.43
N SER A 421 -2.59 -31.06 -37.69
CA SER A 421 -3.29 -29.89 -38.24
C SER A 421 -4.82 -30.00 -38.04
N PRO A 422 -5.53 -28.91 -37.73
CA PRO A 422 -6.98 -28.94 -37.64
C PRO A 422 -7.60 -28.98 -39.06
N SER A 423 -8.16 -30.14 -39.42
CA SER A 423 -8.95 -30.32 -40.64
C SER A 423 -10.37 -29.79 -40.44
N ARG A 424 -10.85 -29.00 -41.41
CA ARG A 424 -12.24 -28.52 -41.54
C ARG A 424 -13.24 -29.69 -41.47
N PRO A 425 -14.39 -29.54 -40.80
CA PRO A 425 -15.54 -30.40 -41.06
C PRO A 425 -16.28 -29.91 -42.32
N ARG A 426 -16.32 -30.77 -43.35
CA ARG A 426 -17.25 -30.67 -44.48
C ARG A 426 -18.62 -31.19 -44.04
N SER A 427 -19.66 -30.44 -44.39
CA SER A 427 -21.07 -30.82 -44.33
C SER A 427 -21.35 -32.05 -45.22
N PRO A 428 -22.41 -32.80 -44.91
CA PRO A 428 -23.40 -33.04 -45.95
C PRO A 428 -24.84 -32.77 -45.48
N LEU A 429 -25.61 -32.17 -46.38
CA LEU A 429 -27.06 -32.05 -46.29
C LEU A 429 -27.73 -33.44 -46.32
N ARG A 430 -28.73 -33.66 -45.47
CA ARG A 430 -30.01 -34.25 -45.91
C ARG A 430 -31.16 -33.90 -44.96
N LYS A 431 -32.32 -33.74 -45.60
CA LYS A 431 -33.58 -33.14 -45.15
C LYS A 431 -34.39 -34.08 -44.26
N SER A 432 -35.02 -33.54 -43.21
CA SER A 432 -36.43 -33.82 -42.83
C SER A 432 -36.80 -33.10 -41.53
N LYS A 433 -37.51 -31.96 -41.63
CA LYS A 433 -38.43 -31.55 -40.57
C LYS A 433 -39.74 -31.11 -41.20
N THR A 434 -40.75 -31.90 -40.88
CA THR A 434 -42.18 -31.73 -41.11
C THR A 434 -42.68 -30.47 -40.37
N LEU A 435 -43.71 -29.86 -40.94
CA LEU A 435 -44.45 -28.69 -40.45
C LEU A 435 -45.00 -28.87 -39.03
N CYS A 436 -45.10 -27.78 -38.25
CA CYS A 436 -46.40 -27.18 -37.94
C CYS A 436 -46.28 -25.75 -37.40
N CYS A 437 -47.34 -24.98 -37.64
CA CYS A 437 -47.46 -23.52 -37.59
C CYS A 437 -48.28 -23.07 -36.38
N ALA A 438 -48.05 -21.85 -35.86
CA ALA A 438 -49.03 -20.90 -35.29
C ALA A 438 -48.28 -19.66 -34.72
N GLN A 439 -48.26 -18.53 -35.43
CA GLN A 439 -49.10 -17.32 -35.20
C GLN A 439 -48.89 -16.65 -33.82
N ALA A 440 -48.14 -15.54 -33.69
CA ALA A 440 -48.40 -14.13 -34.08
C ALA A 440 -49.02 -13.27 -32.96
N THR A 441 -48.32 -12.22 -32.50
CA THR A 441 -48.81 -10.82 -32.44
C THR A 441 -47.72 -9.82 -31.99
N ARG A 442 -47.79 -8.62 -32.57
CA ARG A 442 -46.88 -7.45 -32.47
C ARG A 442 -47.27 -6.48 -31.34
N ARG A 443 -46.29 -5.71 -30.84
CA ARG A 443 -46.20 -4.21 -30.78
C ARG A 443 -44.90 -3.81 -30.04
N GLN A 444 -43.83 -3.36 -30.72
CA GLN A 444 -43.41 -1.96 -30.99
C GLN A 444 -43.60 -0.96 -29.80
N GLY A 445 -42.59 -0.20 -29.35
CA GLY A 445 -41.25 0.00 -29.90
C GLY A 445 -40.25 0.83 -29.06
N ARG A 446 -39.04 0.94 -29.66
CA ARG A 446 -37.93 1.93 -29.59
C ARG A 446 -37.51 2.47 -28.21
N THR A 447 -36.21 2.53 -27.86
CA THR A 447 -35.10 3.05 -28.67
C THR A 447 -33.75 2.40 -28.31
N THR A 448 -33.00 2.03 -29.34
CA THR A 448 -31.67 1.42 -29.29
C THR A 448 -30.55 2.47 -29.30
N SER A 449 -29.48 2.25 -28.54
CA SER A 449 -28.12 2.62 -28.94
C SER A 449 -27.21 1.41 -28.72
N ARG A 450 -26.90 0.69 -29.82
CA ARG A 450 -25.91 -0.39 -29.87
C ARG A 450 -24.60 0.21 -30.37
N TYR A 451 -23.54 0.10 -29.59
CA TYR A 451 -22.18 0.27 -30.08
C TYR A 451 -21.82 -0.95 -30.95
N ALA A 452 -21.71 -0.76 -32.26
CA ALA A 452 -21.04 -1.68 -33.16
C ALA A 452 -19.57 -1.26 -33.25
N CYS A 453 -18.66 -2.04 -32.67
CA CYS A 453 -17.24 -1.94 -32.93
C CYS A 453 -16.97 -2.77 -34.20
N SER A 454 -16.58 -2.12 -35.30
CA SER A 454 -16.20 -2.83 -36.51
C SER A 454 -14.87 -3.55 -36.28
N GLU A 455 -14.89 -4.89 -36.30
CA GLU A 455 -13.68 -5.68 -36.41
C GLU A 455 -13.09 -5.51 -37.81
N ARG A 456 -12.04 -4.69 -37.92
CA ARG A 456 -11.04 -4.84 -38.99
C ARG A 456 -9.83 -5.52 -38.39
N HIS A 457 -9.42 -6.62 -38.99
CA HIS A 457 -8.24 -7.40 -38.61
C HIS A 457 -6.98 -6.51 -38.57
N GLY A 458 -6.54 -6.21 -37.35
CA GLY A 458 -5.18 -5.76 -37.04
C GLY A 458 -4.38 -6.88 -36.37
N PRO A 459 -3.04 -6.80 -36.32
CA PRO A 459 -2.19 -7.89 -35.85
C PRO A 459 -2.48 -8.27 -34.39
N LEU A 460 -2.12 -9.50 -33.99
CA LEU A 460 -2.34 -10.10 -32.65
C LEU A 460 -2.00 -9.21 -31.43
N TYR A 461 -1.22 -8.14 -31.63
CA TYR A 461 -0.88 -7.13 -30.62
C TYR A 461 -2.06 -6.25 -30.17
N ALA A 462 -3.08 -6.03 -31.02
CA ALA A 462 -4.24 -5.19 -30.66
C ALA A 462 -5.21 -5.88 -29.69
N ALA A 463 -5.23 -7.21 -29.65
CA ALA A 463 -6.08 -7.99 -28.75
C ALA A 463 -5.52 -8.00 -27.31
N THR A 464 -4.20 -8.11 -27.16
CA THR A 464 -3.53 -8.10 -25.86
C THR A 464 -3.57 -6.71 -25.21
N SER A 465 -3.35 -5.63 -25.97
CA SER A 465 -3.51 -4.26 -25.46
C SER A 465 -4.94 -3.98 -25.00
N ASN A 466 -5.96 -4.44 -25.74
CA ASN A 466 -7.36 -4.34 -25.33
C ASN A 466 -7.69 -5.11 -24.03
N ALA A 467 -7.11 -6.30 -23.83
CA ALA A 467 -7.29 -7.04 -22.58
C ALA A 467 -6.68 -6.31 -21.38
N TYR A 468 -5.49 -5.72 -21.54
CA TYR A 468 -4.88 -4.88 -20.51
C TYR A 468 -5.71 -3.63 -20.22
N ILE A 469 -6.21 -2.94 -21.26
CA ILE A 469 -7.04 -1.74 -21.09
C ILE A 469 -8.36 -2.08 -20.39
N ARG A 470 -9.02 -3.19 -20.75
CA ARG A 470 -10.24 -3.67 -20.07
C ARG A 470 -9.98 -4.04 -18.62
N GLY A 471 -8.91 -4.78 -18.34
CA GLY A 471 -8.48 -5.09 -16.97
C GLY A 471 -8.21 -3.82 -16.17
N ALA A 472 -7.63 -2.80 -16.80
CA ALA A 472 -7.30 -1.54 -16.15
C ALA A 472 -8.56 -0.75 -15.75
N TRP A 473 -9.52 -0.69 -16.67
CA TRP A 473 -10.83 -0.11 -16.42
C TRP A 473 -11.54 -0.76 -15.22
N LEU A 474 -11.53 -2.08 -15.17
CA LEU A 474 -12.18 -2.84 -14.10
C LEU A 474 -11.54 -2.54 -12.73
N LEU A 475 -10.22 -2.50 -12.62
CA LEU A 475 -9.54 -2.13 -11.37
C LEU A 475 -9.72 -0.66 -10.99
N ALA A 476 -9.75 0.26 -11.95
CA ALA A 476 -9.85 1.70 -11.71
C ALA A 476 -11.22 2.11 -11.18
N THR A 477 -12.27 1.36 -11.52
CA THR A 477 -13.60 1.56 -10.94
C THR A 477 -13.72 1.04 -9.50
N THR A 478 -12.77 0.19 -9.09
CA THR A 478 -12.73 -0.47 -7.78
C THR A 478 -11.81 0.25 -6.79
N LEU A 479 -10.64 0.70 -7.24
CA LEU A 479 -9.63 1.41 -6.45
C LEU A 479 -9.83 2.92 -6.49
#